data_AF-A0A4R9EQ00-F1
#
_entry.id   AF-A0A4R9EQ00-F1
#
_cell.length_a   1.000
_cell.length_b   1.000
_cell.length_c   1.000
_cell.angle_alpha   90.00
_cell.angle_beta   90.00
_cell.angle_gamma   90.00
#
_symmetry.space_group_name_H-M   'P 1'
#
loop_
_entity.id
_entity.type
_entity.pdbx_description
1 polymer ?
#
loop_
_entity_poly.entity_id
_entity_poly.type
_entity_poly.pdbx_seq_one_letter_code
_entity_poly.pdbx_strand_id
1 'polypeptide(L)'
;MRALAGVYEKLRAEHGAVAPALLHNDVPIWAVLGHSENLHMVRTPSQFTRDSRQWRAVMDGSMGPDNPLAPVVTWQPMATFAEGAEHERLRGAVTGAMGGLDHRGIRRYINRYSNLLLNDICQDGKADLVRGFAEHLPMMVMCHVIGMPEEYNERMVQAARDMIRGTETAIASNAYIMEALMRLVARRRAKAEEDFTSNLIAQPQRLTDDEVAAHLRLVLIAAYEATANLISNALRMVLTDPRFRAQLSGGQMTVTEAVEQSLWDEPPFSAMVGYFAKQDTQLGGKQIKAGDGLIFGIAPGNVDPVVRPDLAANMQGNRSHLAFGGGPHECPGQDIGRAIADTGVDALLMRFPDVELAVEEHELRWNSSILSRHLVSLPVHFAPRPPQDVTARPMAKVPGPRNDWQVSSPAPRPAQPAPVAPQPAPTPPPPPEPVAATVPRQGAWRRFVTWWRGY
;
A
#
# COMPACT_ATOMS: atom_id res chain seq x y z
N MET A 1 -3.89 -1.92 18.02
CA MET A 1 -3.16 -0.65 17.76
C MET A 1 -2.73 0.12 19.01
N ARG A 2 -3.57 0.29 20.05
CA ARG A 2 -3.23 1.13 21.22
C ARG A 2 -1.94 0.75 21.97
N ALA A 3 -1.51 -0.51 21.94
CA ALA A 3 -0.35 -0.97 22.70
C ALA A 3 1.02 -0.54 22.11
N LEU A 4 1.20 -0.51 20.79
CA LEU A 4 2.50 -0.16 20.16
C LEU A 4 2.68 1.35 19.95
N ALA A 5 1.60 2.08 19.64
CA ALA A 5 1.66 3.54 19.51
C ALA A 5 2.15 4.20 20.81
N GLY A 6 1.71 3.69 21.97
CA GLY A 6 2.19 4.17 23.27
C GLY A 6 3.69 3.94 23.51
N VAL A 7 4.28 2.91 22.88
CA VAL A 7 5.74 2.65 22.98
C VAL A 7 6.52 3.67 22.18
N TYR A 8 6.10 3.99 20.95
CA TYR A 8 6.78 4.97 20.11
C TYR A 8 6.75 6.37 20.73
N GLU A 9 5.59 6.78 21.27
CA GLU A 9 5.47 8.07 21.97
C GLU A 9 6.34 8.13 23.23
N LYS A 10 6.41 7.04 23.99
CA LYS A 10 7.32 6.97 25.14
C LYS A 10 8.78 7.12 24.72
N LEU A 11 9.22 6.39 23.70
CA LEU A 11 10.59 6.49 23.20
C LEU A 11 10.90 7.88 22.63
N ARG A 12 9.94 8.52 21.94
CA ARG A 12 10.08 9.89 21.45
C ARG A 12 10.20 10.90 22.58
N ALA A 13 9.37 10.79 23.61
CA ALA A 13 9.42 11.67 24.76
C ALA A 13 10.77 11.57 25.51
N GLU A 14 11.34 10.37 25.58
CA GLU A 14 12.59 10.12 26.31
C GLU A 14 13.85 10.42 25.48
N HIS A 15 13.85 10.07 24.18
CA HIS A 15 15.05 10.08 23.36
C HIS A 15 14.97 10.98 22.12
N GLY A 16 13.78 11.43 21.71
CA GLY A 16 13.55 12.17 20.48
C GLY A 16 13.30 11.26 19.27
N ALA A 17 13.61 11.73 18.06
CA ALA A 17 13.34 11.02 16.81
C ALA A 17 14.22 9.78 16.57
N VAL A 18 15.28 9.59 17.37
CA VAL A 18 16.19 8.44 17.31
C VAL A 18 16.46 7.95 18.74
N ALA A 19 16.18 6.67 18.99
CA ALA A 19 16.27 6.06 20.30
C ALA A 19 17.26 4.89 20.32
N PRO A 20 18.03 4.67 21.40
CA PRO A 20 18.79 3.44 21.55
C PRO A 20 17.85 2.25 21.78
N ALA A 21 18.22 1.09 21.25
CA ALA A 21 17.51 -0.17 21.42
C ALA A 21 18.49 -1.34 21.49
N LEU A 22 18.00 -2.49 21.93
CA LEU A 22 18.73 -3.74 21.94
C LEU A 22 17.99 -4.77 21.09
N LEU A 23 18.72 -5.46 20.22
CA LEU A 23 18.24 -6.66 19.54
C LEU A 23 18.44 -7.88 20.46
N HIS A 24 18.08 -9.06 19.95
CA HIS A 24 18.36 -10.32 20.62
C HIS A 24 19.86 -10.45 20.95
N ASN A 25 20.19 -11.06 22.10
CA ASN A 25 21.53 -11.13 22.69
C ASN A 25 22.16 -9.76 22.99
N ASP A 26 21.33 -8.77 23.34
CA ASP A 26 21.76 -7.43 23.75
C ASP A 26 22.63 -6.69 22.72
N VAL A 27 22.47 -7.02 21.43
CA VAL A 27 23.21 -6.35 20.35
C VAL A 27 22.67 -4.91 20.21
N PRO A 28 23.50 -3.87 20.40
CA PRO A 28 23.05 -2.49 20.38
C PRO A 28 22.68 -2.03 18.96
N ILE A 29 21.58 -1.28 18.87
CA ILE A 29 21.08 -0.71 17.63
C ILE A 29 20.36 0.62 17.88
N TRP A 30 20.27 1.48 16.87
CA TRP A 30 19.44 2.68 16.90
C TRP A 30 18.08 2.42 16.26
N ALA A 31 16.98 2.75 16.96
CA ALA A 31 15.65 2.79 16.38
C ALA A 31 15.35 4.20 15.85
N VAL A 32 15.14 4.33 14.54
CA VAL A 32 14.79 5.61 13.91
C VAL A 32 13.27 5.75 13.89
N LEU A 33 12.75 6.70 14.69
CA LEU A 33 11.32 6.90 14.92
C LEU A 33 10.73 8.07 14.12
N GLY A 34 11.56 9.06 13.77
CA GLY A 34 11.14 10.23 13.02
C GLY A 34 10.97 9.94 11.52
N HIS A 35 9.96 10.54 10.90
CA HIS A 35 9.70 10.38 9.47
C HIS A 35 10.82 10.96 8.62
N SER A 36 11.24 12.19 8.93
CA SER A 36 12.34 12.89 8.25
C SER A 36 13.68 12.17 8.41
N GLU A 37 13.98 11.67 9.60
CA GLU A 37 15.22 10.96 9.93
C GLU A 37 15.28 9.63 9.16
N ASN A 38 14.17 8.90 9.10
CA ASN A 38 14.06 7.68 8.30
C ASN A 38 14.30 7.98 6.81
N LEU A 39 13.65 9.02 6.26
CA LEU A 39 13.88 9.44 4.87
C LEU A 39 15.33 9.85 4.60
N HIS A 40 15.93 10.63 5.52
CA HIS A 40 17.33 11.02 5.41
C HIS A 40 18.24 9.80 5.38
N MET A 41 18.04 8.85 6.30
CA MET A 41 18.85 7.64 6.39
C MET A 41 18.80 6.83 5.09
N VAL A 42 17.60 6.54 4.56
CA VAL A 42 17.46 5.68 3.37
C VAL A 42 17.86 6.37 2.06
N ARG A 43 17.85 7.72 2.03
CA ARG A 43 18.22 8.52 0.84
C ARG A 43 19.68 8.97 0.81
N THR A 44 20.48 8.65 1.82
CA THR A 44 21.87 9.12 1.95
C THR A 44 22.88 7.96 1.93
N PRO A 45 23.06 7.29 0.77
CA PRO A 45 23.99 6.14 0.65
C PRO A 45 25.48 6.50 0.83
N SER A 46 25.81 7.80 0.86
CA SER A 46 27.12 8.29 1.26
C SER A 46 27.39 8.15 2.76
N GLN A 47 26.34 8.09 3.59
CA GLN A 47 26.45 8.00 5.05
C GLN A 47 25.97 6.65 5.60
N PHE A 48 24.95 6.05 4.99
CA PHE A 48 24.35 4.81 5.45
C PHE A 48 24.47 3.72 4.37
N THR A 49 24.59 2.47 4.79
CA THR A 49 24.78 1.31 3.91
C THR A 49 23.85 0.17 4.31
N ARG A 50 23.46 -0.66 3.34
CA ARG A 50 22.81 -1.96 3.58
C ARG A 50 23.80 -3.13 3.72
N ASP A 51 25.08 -2.88 3.48
CA ASP A 51 26.14 -3.88 3.59
C ASP A 51 26.46 -4.19 5.07
N SER A 52 25.96 -5.33 5.54
CA SER A 52 26.14 -5.79 6.92
C SER A 52 27.56 -6.16 7.31
N ARG A 53 28.47 -6.30 6.35
CA ARG A 53 29.91 -6.44 6.66
C ARG A 53 30.48 -5.19 7.31
N GLN A 54 29.79 -4.05 7.18
CA GLN A 54 30.12 -2.79 7.86
C GLN A 54 29.52 -2.68 9.27
N TRP A 55 28.72 -3.65 9.71
CA TRP A 55 28.13 -3.61 11.04
C TRP A 55 29.15 -4.05 12.10
N ARG A 56 29.36 -3.22 13.13
CA ARG A 56 30.27 -3.52 14.24
C ARG A 56 29.98 -4.86 14.90
N ALA A 57 28.69 -5.16 15.14
CA ALA A 57 28.29 -6.42 15.76
C ALA A 57 28.62 -7.64 14.90
N VAL A 58 28.65 -7.50 13.57
CA VAL A 58 29.12 -8.58 12.67
C VAL A 58 30.63 -8.71 12.73
N MET A 59 31.36 -7.59 12.76
CA MET A 59 32.82 -7.58 12.83
C MET A 59 33.37 -8.13 14.15
N ASP A 60 32.72 -7.85 15.28
CA ASP A 60 33.14 -8.31 16.61
C ASP A 60 32.55 -9.68 17.01
N GLY A 61 31.67 -10.25 16.17
CA GLY A 61 31.06 -11.56 16.36
C GLY A 61 29.84 -11.59 17.30
N SER A 62 29.42 -10.46 17.86
CA SER A 62 28.20 -10.38 18.70
C SER A 62 26.93 -10.72 17.90
N MET A 63 26.94 -10.43 16.61
CA MET A 63 25.95 -10.83 15.62
C MET A 63 26.37 -12.16 14.96
N GLY A 64 26.32 -13.23 15.75
CA GLY A 64 26.69 -14.58 15.31
C GLY A 64 25.60 -15.31 14.48
N PRO A 65 25.93 -16.47 13.90
CA PRO A 65 25.03 -17.26 13.05
C PRO A 65 23.79 -17.79 13.80
N ASP A 66 23.89 -17.98 15.12
CA ASP A 66 22.79 -18.51 15.96
C ASP A 66 21.78 -17.43 16.37
N ASN A 67 22.04 -16.15 16.07
CA ASN A 67 21.12 -15.08 16.40
C ASN A 67 19.88 -15.16 15.47
N PRO A 68 18.65 -15.01 16.00
CA PRO A 68 17.42 -15.11 15.21
C PRO A 68 17.32 -14.16 14.02
N LEU A 69 18.07 -13.05 14.01
CA LEU A 69 18.10 -12.09 12.90
C LEU A 69 19.16 -12.39 11.85
N ALA A 70 20.04 -13.38 12.07
CA ALA A 70 21.08 -13.77 11.11
C ALA A 70 20.54 -14.02 9.68
N PRO A 71 19.38 -14.69 9.46
CA PRO A 71 18.83 -14.89 8.12
C PRO A 71 18.49 -13.59 7.36
N VAL A 72 18.25 -12.49 8.09
CA VAL A 72 17.84 -11.19 7.52
C VAL A 72 19.04 -10.26 7.34
N VAL A 73 20.03 -10.33 8.24
CA VAL A 73 21.17 -9.40 8.26
C VAL A 73 22.43 -9.97 7.62
N THR A 74 22.55 -11.29 7.45
CA THR A 74 23.75 -11.88 6.85
C THR A 74 23.89 -11.45 5.40
N TRP A 75 25.07 -10.92 5.06
CA TRP A 75 25.35 -10.44 3.70
C TRP A 75 25.22 -11.57 2.67
N GLN A 76 24.58 -11.26 1.55
CA GLN A 76 24.46 -12.13 0.38
C GLN A 76 24.76 -11.31 -0.88
N PRO A 77 25.25 -11.93 -1.98
CA PRO A 77 25.53 -11.24 -3.24
C PRO A 77 24.24 -10.90 -4.01
N MET A 78 23.37 -10.12 -3.37
CA MET A 78 22.07 -9.69 -3.88
C MET A 78 21.92 -8.18 -3.74
N ALA A 79 21.08 -7.60 -4.60
CA ALA A 79 20.81 -6.17 -4.60
C ALA A 79 20.42 -5.60 -3.23
N THR A 80 19.80 -6.36 -2.34
CA THR A 80 19.39 -5.86 -1.01
C THR A 80 20.53 -5.62 -0.01
N PHE A 81 21.71 -6.19 -0.26
CA PHE A 81 22.89 -6.11 0.61
C PHE A 81 24.10 -5.45 -0.07
N ALA A 82 24.10 -5.41 -1.40
CA ALA A 82 25.13 -4.77 -2.18
C ALA A 82 25.03 -3.25 -2.14
N GLU A 83 26.15 -2.57 -2.41
CA GLU A 83 26.26 -1.11 -2.50
C GLU A 83 27.09 -0.68 -3.72
N GLY A 84 26.99 0.61 -4.08
CA GLY A 84 27.78 1.20 -5.16
C GLY A 84 27.60 0.48 -6.50
N ALA A 85 28.70 0.22 -7.21
CA ALA A 85 28.67 -0.37 -8.54
C ALA A 85 28.06 -1.79 -8.56
N GLU A 86 28.25 -2.58 -7.50
CA GLU A 86 27.65 -3.92 -7.40
C GLU A 86 26.13 -3.82 -7.26
N HIS A 87 25.65 -2.91 -6.41
CA HIS A 87 24.23 -2.60 -6.30
C HIS A 87 23.67 -2.11 -7.63
N GLU A 88 24.29 -1.13 -8.28
CA GLU A 88 23.84 -0.60 -9.57
C GLU A 88 23.72 -1.69 -10.64
N ARG A 89 24.66 -2.64 -10.67
CA ARG A 89 24.59 -3.79 -11.58
C ARG A 89 23.40 -4.70 -11.26
N LEU A 90 23.32 -5.19 -10.01
CA LEU A 90 22.29 -6.16 -9.61
C LEU A 90 20.89 -5.53 -9.63
N ARG A 91 20.75 -4.37 -9.02
CA ARG A 91 19.50 -3.62 -8.94
C ARG A 91 19.06 -3.12 -10.30
N GLY A 92 20.00 -2.61 -11.11
CA GLY A 92 19.73 -2.16 -12.47
C GLY A 92 19.14 -3.25 -13.36
N ALA A 93 19.63 -4.48 -13.23
CA ALA A 93 19.07 -5.64 -13.92
C ALA A 93 17.63 -5.94 -13.48
N VAL A 94 17.37 -5.95 -12.16
CA VAL A 94 16.00 -6.16 -11.63
C VAL A 94 15.05 -5.07 -12.13
N THR A 95 15.41 -3.80 -11.98
CA THR A 95 14.54 -2.69 -12.42
C THR A 95 14.35 -2.66 -13.93
N GLY A 96 15.40 -2.99 -14.70
CA GLY A 96 15.31 -3.10 -16.15
C GLY A 96 14.36 -4.23 -16.59
N ALA A 97 14.40 -5.37 -15.89
CA ALA A 97 13.49 -6.48 -16.14
C ALA A 97 12.03 -6.13 -15.83
N MET A 98 11.80 -5.38 -14.74
CA MET A 98 10.46 -4.88 -14.38
C MET A 98 9.90 -3.90 -15.43
N GLY A 99 10.76 -3.06 -16.01
CA GLY A 99 10.37 -2.14 -17.08
C GLY A 99 9.83 -2.83 -18.34
N GLY A 100 10.18 -4.11 -18.55
CA GLY A 100 9.70 -4.92 -19.67
C GLY A 100 8.37 -5.65 -19.43
N LEU A 101 7.72 -5.49 -18.27
CA LEU A 101 6.50 -6.21 -17.94
C LEU A 101 5.24 -5.64 -18.62
N ASP A 102 4.36 -6.53 -19.12
CA ASP A 102 3.01 -6.15 -19.56
C ASP A 102 2.10 -5.89 -18.35
N HIS A 103 2.08 -4.63 -17.90
CA HIS A 103 1.27 -4.18 -16.77
C HIS A 103 -0.24 -4.40 -16.99
N ARG A 104 -0.73 -4.34 -18.24
CA ARG A 104 -2.14 -4.63 -18.55
C ARG A 104 -2.42 -6.13 -18.40
N GLY A 105 -1.49 -6.96 -18.87
CA GLY A 105 -1.47 -8.40 -18.65
C GLY A 105 -1.55 -8.77 -17.17
N ILE A 106 -0.70 -8.15 -16.34
CA ILE A 106 -0.69 -8.36 -14.89
C ILE A 106 -2.08 -8.13 -14.28
N ARG A 107 -2.76 -7.02 -14.60
CA ARG A 107 -4.13 -6.75 -14.10
C ARG A 107 -5.14 -7.81 -14.52
N ARG A 108 -5.01 -8.40 -15.72
CA ARG A 108 -5.87 -9.52 -16.15
C ARG A 108 -5.62 -10.77 -15.32
N TYR A 109 -4.36 -11.08 -15.02
CA TYR A 109 -4.00 -12.23 -14.20
C TYR A 109 -4.46 -12.06 -12.75
N ILE A 110 -4.33 -10.86 -12.17
CA ILE A 110 -4.84 -10.56 -10.83
C ILE A 110 -6.35 -10.81 -10.76
N ASN A 111 -7.13 -10.29 -11.72
CA ASN A 111 -8.57 -10.53 -11.78
C ASN A 111 -8.90 -12.02 -11.93
N ARG A 112 -8.21 -12.74 -12.82
CA ARG A 112 -8.43 -14.17 -13.04
C ARG A 112 -8.19 -14.97 -11.76
N TYR A 113 -7.05 -14.76 -11.10
CA TYR A 113 -6.69 -15.49 -9.88
C TYR A 113 -7.56 -15.11 -8.68
N SER A 114 -7.97 -13.85 -8.58
CA SER A 114 -8.95 -13.43 -7.58
C SER A 114 -10.26 -14.21 -7.74
N ASN A 115 -10.81 -14.27 -8.96
CA ASN A 115 -12.06 -14.99 -9.20
C ASN A 115 -11.93 -16.51 -9.03
N LEU A 116 -10.77 -17.09 -9.35
CA LEU A 116 -10.50 -18.51 -9.07
C LEU A 116 -10.56 -18.81 -7.56
N LEU A 117 -9.83 -18.04 -6.75
CA LEU A 117 -9.83 -18.21 -5.29
C LEU A 117 -11.21 -17.94 -4.69
N LEU A 118 -11.93 -16.93 -5.19
CA LEU A 118 -13.28 -16.63 -4.74
C LEU A 118 -14.28 -17.73 -5.13
N ASN A 119 -14.09 -18.43 -6.26
CA ASN A 119 -14.91 -19.58 -6.61
C ASN A 119 -14.74 -20.74 -5.63
N ASP A 120 -13.53 -20.95 -5.13
CA ASP A 120 -13.24 -22.05 -4.19
C ASP A 120 -13.99 -21.90 -2.86
N ILE A 121 -14.31 -20.67 -2.44
CA ILE A 121 -14.99 -20.38 -1.17
C ILE A 121 -16.45 -19.94 -1.33
N CYS A 122 -16.92 -19.61 -2.53
CA CYS A 122 -18.19 -18.90 -2.72
C CYS A 122 -19.45 -19.67 -2.29
N GLN A 123 -19.40 -20.99 -2.24
CA GLN A 123 -20.57 -21.82 -1.90
C GLN A 123 -20.68 -22.12 -0.41
N ASP A 124 -19.62 -21.92 0.36
CA ASP A 124 -19.56 -22.30 1.78
C ASP A 124 -20.30 -21.31 2.69
N GLY A 125 -20.49 -20.08 2.23
CA GLY A 125 -21.10 -18.98 2.99
C GLY A 125 -20.25 -18.50 4.18
N LYS A 126 -19.03 -19.01 4.31
CA LYS A 126 -18.04 -18.64 5.31
C LYS A 126 -16.63 -18.90 4.79
N ALA A 127 -15.65 -18.12 5.22
CA ALA A 127 -14.25 -18.32 4.86
C ALA A 127 -13.30 -17.72 5.89
N ASP A 128 -12.04 -18.15 5.87
CA ASP A 128 -10.92 -17.39 6.43
C ASP A 128 -10.23 -16.66 5.27
N LEU A 129 -10.37 -15.34 5.21
CA LEU A 129 -9.84 -14.56 4.08
C LEU A 129 -8.31 -14.45 4.07
N VAL A 130 -7.63 -14.63 5.21
CA VAL A 130 -6.16 -14.69 5.22
C VAL A 130 -5.72 -15.94 4.48
N ARG A 131 -6.21 -17.11 4.95
CA ARG A 131 -5.78 -18.42 4.45
C ARG A 131 -6.36 -18.81 3.12
N GLY A 132 -7.59 -18.41 2.81
CA GLY A 132 -8.28 -18.77 1.58
C GLY A 132 -8.07 -17.78 0.43
N PHE A 133 -7.50 -16.60 0.69
CA PHE A 133 -7.40 -15.55 -0.33
C PHE A 133 -6.11 -14.73 -0.26
N ALA A 134 -5.87 -14.01 0.84
CA ALA A 134 -4.79 -13.03 0.94
C ALA A 134 -3.40 -13.65 0.82
N GLU A 135 -3.20 -14.87 1.34
CA GLU A 135 -1.94 -15.60 1.22
C GLU A 135 -1.81 -16.38 -0.11
N HIS A 136 -2.84 -16.44 -0.95
CA HIS A 136 -2.80 -17.19 -2.22
C HIS A 136 -2.69 -16.28 -3.43
N LEU A 137 -3.48 -15.20 -3.45
CA LEU A 137 -3.53 -14.27 -4.57
C LEU A 137 -2.14 -13.73 -4.99
N PRO A 138 -1.31 -13.16 -4.08
CA PRO A 138 -0.01 -12.64 -4.49
C PRO A 138 0.93 -13.75 -4.97
N MET A 139 0.88 -14.95 -4.39
CA MET A 139 1.72 -16.06 -4.86
C MET A 139 1.35 -16.49 -6.27
N MET A 140 0.05 -16.68 -6.56
CA MET A 140 -0.43 -17.01 -7.91
C MET A 140 0.00 -15.97 -8.94
N VAL A 141 -0.21 -14.68 -8.62
CA VAL A 141 0.17 -13.58 -9.51
C VAL A 141 1.67 -13.56 -9.74
N MET A 142 2.48 -13.69 -8.67
CA MET A 142 3.94 -13.62 -8.81
C MET A 142 4.53 -14.83 -9.52
N CYS A 143 4.04 -16.05 -9.28
CA CYS A 143 4.39 -17.23 -10.08
C CYS A 143 4.11 -16.99 -11.57
N HIS A 144 2.98 -16.37 -11.92
CA HIS A 144 2.68 -16.01 -13.30
C HIS A 144 3.63 -14.94 -13.85
N VAL A 145 3.84 -13.84 -13.11
CA VAL A 145 4.70 -12.72 -13.53
C VAL A 145 6.13 -13.17 -13.79
N ILE A 146 6.66 -14.07 -12.96
CA ILE A 146 8.02 -14.57 -13.14
C ILE A 146 8.16 -15.66 -14.20
N GLY A 147 7.04 -16.20 -14.72
CA GLY A 147 7.05 -17.17 -15.82
C GLY A 147 6.99 -18.63 -15.38
N MET A 148 6.42 -18.92 -14.22
CA MET A 148 6.19 -20.28 -13.72
C MET A 148 4.76 -20.50 -13.15
N PRO A 149 3.68 -20.10 -13.84
CA PRO A 149 2.32 -20.27 -13.32
C PRO A 149 1.98 -21.72 -12.94
N GLU A 150 2.58 -22.70 -13.60
CA GLU A 150 2.42 -24.13 -13.34
C GLU A 150 3.09 -24.62 -12.04
N GLU A 151 4.06 -23.90 -11.49
CA GLU A 151 4.72 -24.24 -10.23
C GLU A 151 3.90 -23.77 -9.01
N TYR A 152 2.84 -22.99 -9.22
CA TYR A 152 1.93 -22.60 -8.13
C TYR A 152 1.21 -23.82 -7.55
N ASN A 153 1.32 -23.97 -6.23
CA ASN A 153 0.56 -24.94 -5.45
C ASN A 153 0.54 -24.52 -3.97
N GLU A 154 -0.23 -25.23 -3.16
CA GLU A 154 -0.32 -25.02 -1.70
C GLU A 154 1.06 -25.11 -1.03
N ARG A 155 1.91 -26.04 -1.46
CA ARG A 155 3.26 -26.24 -0.89
C ARG A 155 4.16 -25.03 -1.13
N MET A 156 4.05 -24.33 -2.26
CA MET A 156 4.79 -23.09 -2.55
C MET A 156 4.43 -21.99 -1.56
N VAL A 157 3.13 -21.83 -1.28
CA VAL A 157 2.63 -20.86 -0.30
C VAL A 157 3.11 -21.21 1.11
N GLN A 158 2.98 -22.48 1.50
CA GLN A 158 3.47 -22.96 2.80
C GLN A 158 4.99 -22.77 2.96
N ALA A 159 5.77 -23.12 1.93
CA ALA A 159 7.22 -22.97 1.95
C ALA A 159 7.64 -21.50 2.09
N ALA A 160 6.94 -20.57 1.42
CA ALA A 160 7.21 -19.14 1.56
C ALA A 160 6.95 -18.66 3.00
N ARG A 161 5.80 -19.01 3.60
CA ARG A 161 5.47 -18.67 4.99
C ARG A 161 6.47 -19.25 5.98
N ASP A 162 6.81 -20.52 5.80
CA ASP A 162 7.74 -21.27 6.65
C ASP A 162 9.13 -20.63 6.65
N MET A 163 9.60 -20.24 5.47
CA MET A 163 10.87 -19.55 5.29
C MET A 163 10.87 -18.17 5.95
N ILE A 164 9.79 -17.39 5.80
CA ILE A 164 9.65 -16.07 6.43
C ILE A 164 9.61 -16.18 7.96
N ARG A 165 8.94 -17.21 8.50
CA ARG A 165 8.87 -17.45 9.94
C ARG A 165 10.19 -17.95 10.54
N GLY A 166 11.08 -18.50 9.73
CA GLY A 166 12.35 -19.05 10.20
C GLY A 166 12.16 -20.27 11.10
N THR A 167 11.22 -21.16 10.77
CA THR A 167 11.01 -22.41 11.52
C THR A 167 12.19 -23.39 11.32
N GLU A 168 12.15 -24.52 12.03
CA GLU A 168 13.10 -25.63 11.83
C GLU A 168 13.12 -26.20 10.40
N THR A 169 12.01 -26.07 9.64
CA THR A 169 11.92 -26.53 8.24
C THR A 169 12.22 -25.44 7.22
N ALA A 170 12.53 -24.22 7.64
CA ALA A 170 12.73 -23.06 6.75
C ALA A 170 13.81 -23.30 5.68
N ILE A 171 14.90 -24.01 6.02
CA ILE A 171 15.97 -24.35 5.07
C ILE A 171 15.45 -25.28 3.97
N ALA A 172 14.69 -26.31 4.33
CA ALA A 172 14.09 -27.23 3.36
C ALA A 172 13.03 -26.55 2.49
N SER A 173 12.23 -25.65 3.08
CA SER A 173 11.26 -24.82 2.37
C SER A 173 11.94 -23.86 1.38
N ASN A 174 13.08 -23.26 1.76
CA ASN A 174 13.90 -22.47 0.87
C ASN A 174 14.47 -23.30 -0.30
N ALA A 175 14.97 -24.50 -0.01
CA ALA A 175 15.50 -25.41 -1.03
C ALA A 175 14.42 -25.79 -2.06
N TYR A 176 13.20 -26.09 -1.62
CA TYR A 176 12.06 -26.36 -2.49
C TYR A 176 11.77 -25.22 -3.47
N ILE A 177 11.74 -23.98 -2.97
CA ILE A 177 11.53 -22.78 -3.80
C ILE A 177 12.69 -22.59 -4.78
N MET A 178 13.94 -22.69 -4.30
CA MET A 178 15.13 -22.51 -5.14
C MET A 178 15.22 -23.56 -6.25
N GLU A 179 14.80 -24.79 -6.01
CA GLU A 179 14.77 -25.84 -7.04
C GLU A 179 13.83 -25.47 -8.19
N ALA A 180 12.62 -24.99 -7.88
CA ALA A 180 11.68 -24.52 -8.90
C ALA A 180 12.23 -23.33 -9.70
N LEU A 181 12.87 -22.38 -9.01
CA LEU A 181 13.49 -21.22 -9.64
C LEU A 181 14.67 -21.59 -10.54
N MET A 182 15.52 -22.52 -10.13
CA MET A 182 16.63 -23.01 -10.96
C MET A 182 16.12 -23.73 -12.22
N ARG A 183 15.06 -24.54 -12.11
CA ARG A 183 14.40 -25.14 -13.28
C ARG A 183 13.84 -24.07 -14.22
N LEU A 184 13.23 -23.02 -13.68
CA LEU A 184 12.75 -21.88 -14.46
C LEU A 184 13.91 -21.17 -15.19
N VAL A 185 15.02 -20.87 -14.52
CA VAL A 185 16.21 -20.26 -15.14
C VAL A 185 16.72 -21.11 -16.29
N ALA A 186 16.91 -22.42 -16.09
CA ALA A 186 17.36 -23.33 -17.14
C ALA A 186 16.42 -23.33 -18.36
N ARG A 187 15.10 -23.34 -18.12
CA ARG A 187 14.09 -23.26 -19.20
C ARG A 187 14.19 -21.95 -19.99
N ARG A 188 14.33 -20.80 -19.32
CA ARG A 188 14.41 -19.49 -19.97
C ARG A 188 15.75 -19.21 -20.65
N ARG A 189 16.83 -19.81 -20.18
CA ARG A 189 18.11 -19.83 -20.90
C ARG A 189 18.02 -20.60 -22.21
N ALA A 190 17.32 -21.73 -22.21
CA ALA A 190 17.11 -22.53 -23.43
C ALA A 190 16.13 -21.86 -24.39
N LYS A 191 15.07 -21.23 -23.87
CA LYS A 191 14.03 -20.55 -24.66
C LYS A 191 13.42 -19.40 -23.88
N ALA A 192 13.75 -18.17 -24.29
CA ALA A 192 13.15 -16.96 -23.74
C ALA A 192 11.64 -16.88 -24.06
N GLU A 193 10.89 -16.32 -23.13
CA GLU A 193 9.44 -16.02 -23.24
C GLU A 193 9.15 -14.59 -22.79
N GLU A 194 7.89 -14.16 -22.83
CA GLU A 194 7.47 -12.82 -22.42
C GLU A 194 7.16 -12.78 -20.90
N ASP A 195 8.21 -12.91 -20.08
CA ASP A 195 8.10 -12.88 -18.61
C ASP A 195 9.28 -12.17 -17.93
N PHE A 196 9.14 -11.91 -16.63
CA PHE A 196 10.17 -11.25 -15.83
C PHE A 196 11.52 -11.98 -15.90
N THR A 197 11.53 -13.32 -15.84
CA THR A 197 12.77 -14.10 -15.83
C THR A 197 13.55 -13.96 -17.14
N SER A 198 12.86 -14.05 -18.27
CA SER A 198 13.46 -13.85 -19.59
C SER A 198 13.97 -12.41 -19.74
N ASN A 199 13.19 -11.43 -19.27
CA ASN A 199 13.60 -10.03 -19.26
C ASN A 199 14.84 -9.80 -18.37
N LEU A 200 14.96 -10.48 -17.23
CA LEU A 200 16.10 -10.41 -16.31
C LEU A 200 17.37 -11.04 -16.92
N ILE A 201 17.22 -12.20 -17.55
CA ILE A 201 18.27 -12.90 -18.29
C ILE A 201 18.83 -12.04 -19.43
N ALA A 202 17.95 -11.29 -20.11
CA ALA A 202 18.31 -10.45 -21.26
C ALA A 202 19.00 -9.13 -20.89
N GLN A 203 19.09 -8.78 -19.61
CA GLN A 203 19.68 -7.51 -19.18
C GLN A 203 21.18 -7.42 -19.52
N PRO A 204 21.68 -6.24 -19.91
CA PRO A 204 23.08 -6.06 -20.33
C PRO A 204 24.10 -6.34 -19.21
N GLN A 205 23.66 -6.36 -17.95
CA GLN A 205 24.47 -6.69 -16.77
C GLN A 205 24.90 -8.16 -16.71
N ARG A 206 24.32 -9.04 -17.55
CA ARG A 206 24.71 -10.45 -17.74
C ARG A 206 24.83 -11.22 -16.42
N LEU A 207 23.73 -11.25 -15.66
CA LEU A 207 23.68 -12.03 -14.43
C LEU A 207 23.94 -13.52 -14.70
N THR A 208 24.66 -14.17 -13.79
CA THR A 208 24.84 -15.64 -13.82
C THR A 208 23.53 -16.35 -13.47
N ASP A 209 23.45 -17.66 -13.69
CA ASP A 209 22.23 -18.41 -13.37
C ASP A 209 21.90 -18.39 -11.88
N ASP A 210 22.92 -18.49 -11.02
CA ASP A 210 22.76 -18.36 -9.57
C ASP A 210 22.30 -16.95 -9.17
N GLU A 211 22.85 -15.92 -9.80
CA GLU A 211 22.42 -14.53 -9.57
C GLU A 211 20.96 -14.33 -10.01
N VAL A 212 20.56 -14.86 -11.16
CA VAL A 212 19.17 -14.79 -11.63
C VAL A 212 18.26 -15.50 -10.63
N ALA A 213 18.55 -16.75 -10.24
CA ALA A 213 17.71 -17.50 -9.31
C ALA A 213 17.61 -16.83 -7.92
N ALA A 214 18.73 -16.29 -7.40
CA ALA A 214 18.73 -15.55 -6.15
C ALA A 214 17.84 -14.29 -6.21
N HIS A 215 17.89 -13.55 -7.32
CA HIS A 215 17.03 -12.36 -7.50
C HIS A 215 15.57 -12.71 -7.77
N LEU A 216 15.28 -13.83 -8.45
CA LEU A 216 13.91 -14.35 -8.58
C LEU A 216 13.32 -14.72 -7.22
N ARG A 217 14.11 -15.39 -6.37
CA ARG A 217 13.71 -15.71 -4.99
C ARG A 217 13.43 -14.43 -4.21
N LEU A 218 14.34 -13.46 -4.26
CA LEU A 218 14.18 -12.17 -3.59
C LEU A 218 12.87 -11.49 -4.02
N VAL A 219 12.61 -11.38 -5.34
CA VAL A 219 11.41 -10.74 -5.88
C VAL A 219 10.15 -11.49 -5.47
N LEU A 220 10.12 -12.83 -5.61
CA LEU A 220 8.96 -13.65 -5.30
C LEU A 220 8.56 -13.53 -3.83
N ILE A 221 9.53 -13.65 -2.93
CA ILE A 221 9.26 -13.70 -1.48
C ILE A 221 8.97 -12.31 -0.92
N ALA A 222 9.71 -11.28 -1.34
CA ALA A 222 9.44 -9.92 -0.91
C ALA A 222 8.06 -9.44 -1.38
N ALA A 223 7.68 -9.75 -2.63
CA ALA A 223 6.35 -9.41 -3.15
C ALA A 223 5.25 -10.21 -2.44
N TYR A 224 5.49 -11.49 -2.16
CA TYR A 224 4.55 -12.35 -1.45
C TYR A 224 4.20 -11.84 -0.05
N GLU A 225 5.20 -11.69 0.83
CA GLU A 225 4.97 -11.31 2.24
C GLU A 225 4.30 -9.94 2.34
N ALA A 226 4.84 -8.96 1.63
CA ALA A 226 4.34 -7.59 1.68
C ALA A 226 2.89 -7.50 1.21
N THR A 227 2.55 -8.18 0.11
CA THR A 227 1.24 -8.06 -0.51
C THR A 227 0.19 -8.89 0.23
N ALA A 228 0.54 -10.06 0.77
CA ALA A 228 -0.36 -10.85 1.60
C ALA A 228 -0.78 -10.08 2.87
N ASN A 229 0.18 -9.40 3.51
CA ASN A 229 -0.10 -8.52 4.65
C ASN A 229 -0.95 -7.32 4.26
N LEU A 230 -0.63 -6.67 3.13
CA LEU A 230 -1.40 -5.52 2.65
C LEU A 230 -2.87 -5.88 2.39
N ILE A 231 -3.13 -6.99 1.69
CA ILE A 231 -4.50 -7.46 1.44
C ILE A 231 -5.20 -7.78 2.76
N SER A 232 -4.55 -8.49 3.67
CA SER A 232 -5.14 -8.86 4.96
C SER A 232 -5.51 -7.64 5.80
N ASN A 233 -4.62 -6.63 5.86
CA ASN A 233 -4.84 -5.41 6.63
C ASN A 233 -5.92 -4.53 5.97
N ALA A 234 -5.92 -4.42 4.64
CA ALA A 234 -6.94 -3.70 3.89
C ALA A 234 -8.33 -4.34 4.06
N LEU A 235 -8.44 -5.66 3.95
CA LEU A 235 -9.70 -6.38 4.17
C LEU A 235 -10.20 -6.20 5.61
N ARG A 236 -9.32 -6.32 6.61
CA ARG A 236 -9.68 -6.06 8.01
C ARG A 236 -10.23 -4.64 8.18
N MET A 237 -9.52 -3.64 7.66
CA MET A 237 -9.94 -2.24 7.72
C MET A 237 -11.30 -2.03 7.05
N VAL A 238 -11.50 -2.58 5.86
CA VAL A 238 -12.77 -2.52 5.13
C VAL A 238 -13.92 -3.12 5.94
N LEU A 239 -13.68 -4.23 6.64
CA LEU A 239 -14.70 -4.93 7.41
C LEU A 239 -15.01 -4.29 8.76
N THR A 240 -14.05 -3.60 9.39
CA THR A 240 -14.20 -3.07 10.76
C THR A 240 -14.30 -1.55 10.84
N ASP A 241 -13.82 -0.79 9.85
CA ASP A 241 -13.77 0.67 9.91
C ASP A 241 -15.13 1.31 9.53
N PRO A 242 -15.76 2.09 10.42
CA PRO A 242 -17.01 2.79 10.13
C PRO A 242 -16.91 3.77 8.95
N ARG A 243 -15.73 4.34 8.65
CA ARG A 243 -15.51 5.24 7.50
C ARG A 243 -15.73 4.53 6.17
N PHE A 244 -15.48 3.22 6.14
CA PHE A 244 -15.78 2.36 4.99
C PHE A 244 -17.25 1.89 5.02
N ARG A 245 -17.77 1.51 6.21
CA ARG A 245 -19.12 0.95 6.37
C ARG A 245 -20.27 1.98 6.34
N ALA A 246 -20.00 3.27 6.46
CA ALA A 246 -21.05 4.29 6.55
C ALA A 246 -21.78 4.53 5.21
N GLN A 247 -22.84 3.74 5.05
CA GLN A 247 -24.10 3.94 4.32
C GLN A 247 -24.22 3.41 2.87
N LEU A 248 -25.39 2.77 2.66
CA LEU A 248 -25.97 2.03 1.53
C LEU A 248 -25.93 2.69 0.14
N SER A 249 -25.14 3.74 -0.09
CA SER A 249 -24.98 4.37 -1.42
C SER A 249 -23.69 5.17 -1.63
N GLY A 250 -22.73 5.21 -0.69
CA GLY A 250 -21.54 6.03 -0.91
C GLY A 250 -20.57 6.08 0.26
N GLY A 251 -19.90 4.97 0.55
CA GLY A 251 -18.79 4.96 1.50
C GLY A 251 -17.84 6.12 1.23
N GLN A 252 -17.37 6.79 2.29
CA GLN A 252 -16.49 7.97 2.18
C GLN A 252 -15.07 7.62 1.72
N MET A 253 -14.80 6.34 1.44
CA MET A 253 -13.49 5.79 1.10
C MET A 253 -13.63 4.67 0.06
N THR A 254 -12.89 4.78 -1.03
CA THR A 254 -12.73 3.75 -2.07
C THR A 254 -11.74 2.65 -1.62
N VAL A 255 -11.69 1.53 -2.34
CA VAL A 255 -10.72 0.45 -2.07
C VAL A 255 -9.27 0.95 -2.15
N THR A 256 -8.92 1.69 -3.19
CA THR A 256 -7.55 2.25 -3.34
C THR A 256 -7.20 3.15 -2.16
N GLU A 257 -8.15 3.96 -1.68
CA GLU A 257 -7.92 4.81 -0.51
C GLU A 257 -7.77 4.00 0.78
N ALA A 258 -8.52 2.90 0.95
CA ALA A 258 -8.35 1.98 2.06
C ALA A 258 -6.96 1.30 2.03
N VAL A 259 -6.46 0.95 0.85
CA VAL A 259 -5.12 0.38 0.66
C VAL A 259 -4.04 1.40 1.04
N GLU A 260 -4.13 2.66 0.61
CA GLU A 260 -3.18 3.70 1.02
C GLU A 260 -3.29 4.03 2.52
N GLN A 261 -4.50 4.06 3.07
CA GLN A 261 -4.71 4.23 4.51
C GLN A 261 -4.08 3.07 5.30
N SER A 262 -4.20 1.83 4.80
CA SER A 262 -3.54 0.66 5.39
C SER A 262 -2.01 0.78 5.34
N LEU A 263 -1.44 1.32 4.27
CA LEU A 263 0.01 1.54 4.16
C LEU A 263 0.53 2.58 5.17
N TRP A 264 -0.34 3.50 5.62
CA TRP A 264 -0.04 4.40 6.73
C TRP A 264 -0.19 3.73 8.09
N ASP A 265 -1.35 3.13 8.36
CA ASP A 265 -1.75 2.67 9.70
C ASP A 265 -1.09 1.34 10.09
N GLU A 266 -1.06 0.40 9.16
CA GLU A 266 -0.55 -0.96 9.35
C GLU A 266 0.26 -1.38 8.10
N PRO A 267 1.42 -0.73 7.87
CA PRO A 267 2.28 -1.07 6.74
C PRO A 267 2.68 -2.56 6.81
N PRO A 268 2.85 -3.24 5.66
CA PRO A 268 3.19 -4.67 5.63
C PRO A 268 4.45 -5.03 6.44
N PHE A 269 5.40 -4.11 6.49
CA PHE A 269 6.54 -4.14 7.40
C PHE A 269 6.45 -2.96 8.38
N SER A 270 6.51 -3.27 9.67
CA SER A 270 6.59 -2.28 10.75
C SER A 270 7.97 -1.66 10.85
N ALA A 271 9.02 -2.42 10.52
CA ALA A 271 10.39 -1.98 10.55
C ALA A 271 11.28 -2.84 9.64
N MET A 272 12.45 -2.31 9.28
CA MET A 272 13.48 -3.05 8.57
C MET A 272 14.83 -2.89 9.29
N VAL A 273 15.46 -4.01 9.62
CA VAL A 273 16.85 -4.04 10.10
C VAL A 273 17.82 -4.04 8.93
N GLY A 274 19.09 -3.71 9.18
CA GLY A 274 20.15 -3.82 8.18
C GLY A 274 20.56 -2.51 7.54
N TYR A 275 20.41 -1.38 8.23
CA TYR A 275 21.09 -0.13 7.87
C TYR A 275 22.26 0.09 8.81
N PHE A 276 23.40 0.55 8.29
CA PHE A 276 24.61 0.74 9.08
C PHE A 276 25.27 2.08 8.75
N ALA A 277 25.82 2.77 9.74
CA ALA A 277 26.55 4.01 9.51
C ALA A 277 27.95 3.72 8.95
N LYS A 278 28.31 4.36 7.83
CA LYS A 278 29.63 4.20 7.18
C LYS A 278 30.72 5.03 7.86
N GLN A 279 30.31 6.07 8.58
CA GLN A 279 31.17 7.04 9.24
C GLN A 279 30.44 7.64 10.44
N ASP A 280 31.17 8.30 11.33
CA ASP A 280 30.57 9.09 12.40
C ASP A 280 29.68 10.20 11.80
N THR A 281 28.43 10.28 12.25
CA THR A 281 27.45 11.27 11.77
C THR A 281 26.46 11.65 12.88
N GLN A 282 25.54 12.57 12.59
CA GLN A 282 24.42 12.90 13.48
C GLN A 282 23.08 12.53 12.81
N LEU A 283 22.15 11.99 13.59
CA LEU A 283 20.78 11.73 13.16
C LEU A 283 19.81 11.98 14.32
N GLY A 284 18.79 12.81 14.11
CA GLY A 284 17.80 13.12 15.15
C GLY A 284 18.40 13.65 16.46
N GLY A 285 19.48 14.43 16.38
CA GLY A 285 20.21 14.95 17.54
C GLY A 285 21.07 13.92 18.29
N LYS A 286 21.25 12.70 17.75
CA LYS A 286 22.12 11.65 18.30
C LYS A 286 23.41 11.53 17.50
N GLN A 287 24.51 11.26 18.20
CA GLN A 287 25.78 10.87 17.59
C GLN A 287 25.73 9.40 17.21
N ILE A 288 25.77 9.12 15.91
CA ILE A 288 25.81 7.76 15.35
C ILE A 288 27.26 7.47 14.97
N LYS A 289 27.82 6.39 15.50
CA LYS A 289 29.23 6.02 15.25
C LYS A 289 29.37 5.12 14.03
N ALA A 290 30.51 5.19 13.36
CA ALA A 290 30.83 4.30 12.25
C ALA A 290 30.66 2.82 12.65
N GLY A 291 29.87 2.08 11.88
CA GLY A 291 29.51 0.69 12.14
C GLY A 291 28.34 0.47 13.11
N ASP A 292 27.71 1.53 13.63
CA ASP A 292 26.45 1.37 14.37
C ASP A 292 25.34 0.87 13.43
N GLY A 293 24.51 -0.04 13.95
CA GLY A 293 23.29 -0.48 13.26
C GLY A 293 22.12 0.46 13.51
N LEU A 294 21.24 0.57 12.52
CA LEU A 294 20.01 1.34 12.58
C LEU A 294 18.82 0.50 12.06
N ILE A 295 17.68 0.67 12.71
CA ILE A 295 16.38 0.15 12.29
C ILE A 295 15.66 1.25 11.53
N PHE A 296 15.29 0.96 10.29
CA PHE A 296 14.34 1.77 9.53
C PHE A 296 12.94 1.55 10.10
N GLY A 297 12.47 2.50 10.90
CA GLY A 297 11.20 2.43 11.62
C GLY A 297 10.04 2.93 10.77
N ILE A 298 9.45 2.05 9.97
CA ILE A 298 8.34 2.37 9.07
C ILE A 298 7.09 2.77 9.86
N ALA A 299 6.60 1.87 10.72
CA ALA A 299 5.42 2.10 11.54
C ALA A 299 5.58 3.32 12.46
N PRO A 300 6.67 3.49 13.24
CA PRO A 300 6.85 4.71 14.02
C PRO A 300 6.91 5.93 13.11
N GLY A 301 7.69 5.95 12.03
CA GLY A 301 7.77 7.10 11.13
C GLY A 301 6.44 7.50 10.49
N ASN A 302 5.56 6.53 10.19
CA ASN A 302 4.22 6.81 9.68
C ASN A 302 3.25 7.45 10.70
N VAL A 303 3.52 7.27 11.99
CA VAL A 303 2.75 7.89 13.10
C VAL A 303 3.54 9.00 13.78
N ASP A 304 4.54 9.55 13.10
CA ASP A 304 5.30 10.69 13.61
C ASP A 304 4.39 11.93 13.70
N PRO A 305 4.20 12.54 14.89
CA PRO A 305 3.33 13.69 15.08
C PRO A 305 3.75 14.92 14.26
N VAL A 306 5.00 15.00 13.78
CA VAL A 306 5.46 16.10 12.91
C VAL A 306 4.76 16.06 11.55
N VAL A 307 4.57 14.86 10.98
CA VAL A 307 3.96 14.69 9.65
C VAL A 307 2.50 14.26 9.73
N ARG A 308 2.11 13.63 10.84
CA ARG A 308 0.76 13.12 11.10
C ARG A 308 0.31 13.48 12.52
N PRO A 309 0.03 14.77 12.80
CA PRO A 309 -0.36 15.23 14.13
C PRO A 309 -1.72 14.68 14.59
N ASP A 310 -2.61 14.36 13.67
CA ASP A 310 -3.89 13.70 13.93
C ASP A 310 -3.90 12.31 13.30
N LEU A 311 -3.87 11.26 14.13
CA LEU A 311 -3.91 9.88 13.66
C LEU A 311 -5.29 9.48 13.12
N ALA A 312 -6.36 10.19 13.51
CA ALA A 312 -7.70 9.97 12.97
C ALA A 312 -7.89 10.63 11.59
N ALA A 313 -6.98 11.52 11.18
CA ALA A 313 -7.01 12.13 9.87
C ALA A 313 -6.96 11.09 8.76
N ASN A 314 -7.73 11.36 7.72
CA ASN A 314 -7.76 10.53 6.52
C ASN A 314 -6.52 10.82 5.67
N MET A 315 -5.77 9.78 5.34
CA MET A 315 -4.54 9.87 4.54
C MET A 315 -4.78 9.68 3.04
N GLN A 316 -6.05 9.77 2.60
CA GLN A 316 -6.48 9.77 1.20
C GLN A 316 -5.56 10.59 0.29
N GLY A 317 -5.04 9.94 -0.75
CA GLY A 317 -4.17 10.56 -1.75
C GLY A 317 -2.75 10.90 -1.27
N ASN A 318 -2.45 10.80 0.03
CA ASN A 318 -1.12 11.04 0.56
C ASN A 318 -0.27 9.77 0.52
N ARG A 319 0.68 9.71 -0.41
CA ARG A 319 1.61 8.58 -0.59
C ARG A 319 2.96 8.76 0.10
N SER A 320 3.05 9.68 1.06
CA SER A 320 4.30 9.97 1.78
C SER A 320 4.58 9.02 2.95
N HIS A 321 3.84 7.92 3.07
CA HIS A 321 4.15 6.86 4.03
C HIS A 321 5.50 6.20 3.69
N LEU A 322 6.11 5.54 4.67
CA LEU A 322 7.42 4.89 4.53
C LEU A 322 7.34 3.43 4.09
N ALA A 323 6.15 2.88 3.84
CA ALA A 323 5.95 1.45 3.57
C ALA A 323 6.76 0.90 2.37
N PHE A 324 7.12 1.74 1.41
CA PHE A 324 7.96 1.35 0.26
C PHE A 324 9.43 1.77 0.39
N GLY A 325 9.86 2.29 1.54
CA GLY A 325 11.22 2.75 1.75
C GLY A 325 11.53 4.05 0.99
N GLY A 326 12.77 4.19 0.55
CA GLY A 326 13.22 5.33 -0.25
C GLY A 326 14.68 5.18 -0.66
N GLY A 327 15.13 6.05 -1.57
CA GLY A 327 16.52 6.06 -2.02
C GLY A 327 16.85 4.85 -2.92
N PRO A 328 18.13 4.43 -2.99
CA PRO A 328 18.57 3.36 -3.90
C PRO A 328 17.85 2.02 -3.69
N HIS A 329 17.39 1.76 -2.47
CA HIS A 329 16.72 0.52 -2.06
C HIS A 329 15.20 0.66 -1.96
N GLU A 330 14.62 1.75 -2.47
CA GLU A 330 13.16 1.93 -2.56
C GLU A 330 12.50 0.73 -3.23
N CYS A 331 11.30 0.32 -2.82
CA CYS A 331 10.61 -0.81 -3.43
C CYS A 331 10.35 -0.52 -4.92
N PRO A 332 10.80 -1.39 -5.85
CA PRO A 332 10.53 -1.18 -7.27
C PRO A 332 9.14 -1.69 -7.69
N GLY A 333 8.49 -2.50 -6.85
CA GLY A 333 7.23 -3.18 -7.15
C GLY A 333 5.99 -2.51 -6.57
N GLN A 334 6.05 -1.21 -6.24
CA GLN A 334 4.96 -0.54 -5.53
C GLN A 334 3.65 -0.59 -6.30
N ASP A 335 3.69 -0.34 -7.61
CA ASP A 335 2.51 -0.33 -8.46
C ASP A 335 1.92 -1.73 -8.65
N ILE A 336 2.77 -2.75 -8.72
CA ILE A 336 2.34 -4.15 -8.79
C ILE A 336 1.66 -4.56 -7.47
N GLY A 337 2.29 -4.27 -6.33
CA GLY A 337 1.73 -4.57 -5.01
C GLY A 337 0.39 -3.88 -4.78
N ARG A 338 0.28 -2.59 -5.12
CA ARG A 338 -0.98 -1.84 -5.10
C ARG A 338 -2.01 -2.46 -6.04
N ALA A 339 -1.65 -2.77 -7.28
CA ALA A 339 -2.59 -3.36 -8.23
C ALA A 339 -3.14 -4.71 -7.76
N ILE A 340 -2.30 -5.55 -7.13
CA ILE A 340 -2.74 -6.82 -6.54
C ILE A 340 -3.71 -6.57 -5.40
N ALA A 341 -3.37 -5.69 -4.45
CA ALA A 341 -4.22 -5.39 -3.31
C ALA A 341 -5.54 -4.75 -3.72
N ASP A 342 -5.50 -3.68 -4.52
CA ASP A 342 -6.69 -2.95 -5.00
C ASP A 342 -7.64 -3.89 -5.73
N THR A 343 -7.14 -4.62 -6.72
CA THR A 343 -7.99 -5.49 -7.56
C THR A 343 -8.50 -6.70 -6.76
N GLY A 344 -7.68 -7.26 -5.87
CA GLY A 344 -8.07 -8.41 -5.06
C GLY A 344 -9.16 -8.07 -4.05
N VAL A 345 -9.00 -6.95 -3.33
CA VAL A 345 -10.00 -6.45 -2.38
C VAL A 345 -11.29 -6.08 -3.11
N ASP A 346 -11.19 -5.36 -4.23
CA ASP A 346 -12.36 -4.98 -5.03
C ASP A 346 -13.13 -6.19 -5.57
N ALA A 347 -12.42 -7.19 -6.11
CA ALA A 347 -13.04 -8.43 -6.58
C ALA A 347 -13.79 -9.17 -5.46
N LEU A 348 -13.23 -9.21 -4.25
CA LEU A 348 -13.88 -9.83 -3.10
C LEU A 348 -15.17 -9.09 -2.70
N LEU A 349 -15.13 -7.77 -2.60
CA LEU A 349 -16.30 -6.96 -2.21
C LEU A 349 -17.39 -6.97 -3.28
N MET A 350 -17.02 -6.98 -4.56
CA MET A 350 -17.97 -7.16 -5.66
C MET A 350 -18.61 -8.56 -5.64
N ARG A 351 -17.83 -9.58 -5.28
CA ARG A 351 -18.31 -10.97 -5.20
C ARG A 351 -19.23 -11.18 -4.01
N PHE A 352 -18.87 -10.63 -2.85
CA PHE A 352 -19.56 -10.79 -1.57
C PHE A 352 -19.90 -9.42 -0.98
N PRO A 353 -20.88 -8.68 -1.53
CA PRO A 353 -21.27 -7.36 -1.02
C PRO A 353 -21.85 -7.39 0.39
N ASP A 354 -22.25 -8.57 0.86
CA ASP A 354 -22.80 -8.87 2.18
C ASP A 354 -21.77 -9.55 3.12
N VAL A 355 -20.48 -9.46 2.80
CA VAL A 355 -19.41 -10.02 3.64
C VAL A 355 -19.28 -9.26 4.95
N GLU A 356 -19.19 -10.02 6.05
CA GLU A 356 -19.04 -9.48 7.40
C GLU A 356 -18.08 -10.34 8.22
N LEU A 357 -17.48 -9.72 9.24
CA LEU A 357 -16.61 -10.44 10.17
C LEU A 357 -17.45 -11.44 10.99
N ALA A 358 -17.01 -12.70 11.01
CA ALA A 358 -17.72 -13.78 11.71
C ALA A 358 -17.38 -13.88 13.21
N VAL A 359 -16.49 -13.02 13.69
CA VAL A 359 -16.01 -12.92 15.07
C VAL A 359 -15.97 -11.45 15.47
N GLU A 360 -15.85 -11.15 16.75
CA GLU A 360 -15.62 -9.78 17.19
C GLU A 360 -14.19 -9.32 16.84
N GLU A 361 -13.99 -8.04 16.56
CA GLU A 361 -12.67 -7.53 16.13
C GLU A 361 -11.56 -7.81 17.17
N HIS A 362 -11.91 -7.83 18.46
CA HIS A 362 -10.96 -8.09 19.54
C HIS A 362 -10.52 -9.57 19.64
N GLU A 363 -11.21 -10.49 18.97
CA GLU A 363 -10.85 -11.91 18.91
C GLU A 363 -9.79 -12.21 17.83
N LEU A 364 -9.55 -11.25 16.93
CA LEU A 364 -8.52 -11.35 15.91
C LEU A 364 -7.13 -11.49 16.56
N ARG A 365 -6.28 -12.31 15.92
CA ARG A 365 -4.94 -12.63 16.43
C ARG A 365 -3.88 -12.25 15.41
N TRP A 366 -2.72 -11.84 15.92
CA TRP A 366 -1.57 -11.51 15.11
C TRP A 366 -0.33 -12.28 15.54
N ASN A 367 0.46 -12.71 14.55
CA ASN A 367 1.85 -13.10 14.76
C ASN A 367 2.72 -11.86 14.59
N SER A 368 3.52 -11.52 15.61
CA SER A 368 4.34 -10.32 15.60
C SER A 368 5.82 -10.69 15.64
N SER A 369 6.60 -10.03 14.78
CA SER A 369 8.06 -10.01 14.81
C SER A 369 8.54 -8.57 14.90
N ILE A 370 9.86 -8.37 14.95
CA ILE A 370 10.42 -7.01 14.87
C ILE A 370 10.10 -6.34 13.51
N LEU A 371 10.01 -7.12 12.44
CA LEU A 371 9.86 -6.61 11.08
C LEU A 371 8.41 -6.36 10.68
N SER A 372 7.49 -7.17 11.16
CA SER A 372 6.12 -7.19 10.66
C SER A 372 5.13 -7.75 11.68
N ARG A 373 3.85 -7.45 11.46
CA ARG A 373 2.73 -7.96 12.26
C ARG A 373 1.68 -8.54 11.32
N HIS A 374 1.58 -9.86 11.30
CA HIS A 374 0.74 -10.63 10.38
C HIS A 374 -0.58 -11.00 11.04
N LEU A 375 -1.71 -10.70 10.40
CA LEU A 375 -3.01 -11.21 10.83
C LEU A 375 -3.05 -12.73 10.62
N VAL A 376 -3.43 -13.49 11.65
CA VAL A 376 -3.40 -14.98 11.61
C VAL A 376 -4.57 -15.57 10.84
N SER A 377 -5.73 -14.92 10.94
CA SER A 377 -7.01 -15.37 10.39
C SER A 377 -7.94 -14.17 10.29
N LEU A 378 -8.77 -14.13 9.24
CA LEU A 378 -9.85 -13.16 9.09
C LEU A 378 -11.15 -13.91 8.77
N PRO A 379 -11.82 -14.49 9.78
CA PRO A 379 -13.04 -15.26 9.60
C PRO A 379 -14.20 -14.36 9.15
N VAL A 380 -14.91 -14.75 8.09
CA VAL A 380 -16.07 -14.01 7.57
C VAL A 380 -17.24 -14.93 7.25
N HIS A 381 -18.44 -14.35 7.20
CA HIS A 381 -19.64 -14.95 6.63
C HIS A 381 -20.19 -14.09 5.48
N PHE A 382 -20.87 -14.74 4.54
CA PHE A 382 -21.53 -14.12 3.39
C PHE A 382 -22.61 -15.08 2.85
N ALA A 383 -23.58 -14.61 2.09
CA ALA A 383 -24.54 -15.49 1.43
C ALA A 383 -23.84 -16.37 0.37
N PRO A 384 -24.08 -17.69 0.36
CA PRO A 384 -23.57 -18.58 -0.69
C PRO A 384 -23.94 -18.11 -2.10
N ARG A 385 -22.99 -18.19 -3.03
CA ARG A 385 -23.17 -17.78 -4.44
C ARG A 385 -22.67 -18.87 -5.39
N PRO A 386 -23.27 -19.03 -6.58
CA PRO A 386 -22.78 -19.97 -7.57
C PRO A 386 -21.40 -19.53 -8.12
N PRO A 387 -20.49 -20.47 -8.45
CA PRO A 387 -19.23 -20.16 -9.11
C PRO A 387 -19.41 -19.34 -10.39
N GLN A 388 -18.50 -18.40 -10.65
CA GLN A 388 -18.45 -17.65 -11.91
C GLN A 388 -17.54 -18.35 -12.92
N ASP A 389 -17.90 -18.28 -14.20
CA ASP A 389 -16.99 -18.72 -15.27
C ASP A 389 -15.85 -17.70 -15.42
N VAL A 390 -14.67 -18.06 -14.91
CA VAL A 390 -13.46 -17.25 -14.97
C VAL A 390 -12.84 -17.16 -16.37
N THR A 391 -13.29 -18.01 -17.29
CA THR A 391 -12.86 -18.01 -18.69
C THR A 391 -13.83 -17.29 -19.62
N ALA A 392 -15.03 -16.97 -19.12
CA ALA A 392 -16.02 -16.21 -19.86
C ALA A 392 -15.40 -14.89 -20.29
N ARG A 393 -15.35 -14.65 -21.61
CA ARG A 393 -15.10 -13.30 -22.11
C ARG A 393 -16.21 -12.43 -21.54
N PRO A 394 -15.91 -11.26 -20.95
CA PRO A 394 -16.96 -10.36 -20.50
C PRO A 394 -17.86 -10.11 -21.68
N MET A 395 -19.09 -10.63 -21.59
CA MET A 395 -20.13 -10.29 -22.54
C MET A 395 -20.52 -8.86 -22.23
N ALA A 396 -19.69 -7.92 -22.66
CA ALA A 396 -20.22 -6.65 -23.09
C ALA A 396 -21.10 -7.00 -24.30
N LYS A 397 -22.36 -7.37 -24.03
CA LYS A 397 -23.42 -6.74 -24.79
C LYS A 397 -23.28 -5.25 -24.48
N VAL A 398 -22.31 -4.60 -25.13
CA VAL A 398 -22.48 -3.21 -25.50
C VAL A 398 -23.82 -3.26 -26.20
N PRO A 399 -24.90 -2.69 -25.64
CA PRO A 399 -26.11 -2.53 -26.42
C PRO A 399 -25.62 -1.90 -27.71
N GLY A 400 -25.80 -2.57 -28.85
CA GLY A 400 -25.45 -1.97 -30.14
C GLY A 400 -26.01 -0.55 -30.15
N PRO A 401 -25.31 0.43 -30.75
CA PRO A 401 -25.72 1.82 -30.69
C PRO A 401 -27.23 1.87 -30.86
N ARG A 402 -27.92 2.31 -29.81
CA ARG A 402 -29.37 2.45 -29.86
C ARG A 402 -29.60 3.51 -30.94
N ASN A 403 -29.91 3.06 -32.16
CA ASN A 403 -30.13 3.95 -33.30
C ASN A 403 -31.30 4.92 -33.06
N ASP A 404 -32.10 4.68 -32.02
CA ASP A 404 -33.29 5.46 -31.67
C ASP A 404 -33.11 6.35 -30.41
N TRP A 405 -31.90 6.62 -29.95
CA TRP A 405 -31.68 7.74 -29.00
C TRP A 405 -31.72 9.06 -29.78
N GLN A 406 -32.92 9.48 -30.19
CA GLN A 406 -33.18 10.88 -30.50
C GLN A 406 -33.25 11.64 -29.18
N VAL A 407 -32.14 12.27 -28.79
CA VAL A 407 -32.24 13.48 -27.97
C VAL A 407 -32.75 14.58 -28.89
N SER A 408 -34.07 14.60 -29.09
CA SER A 408 -34.73 15.78 -29.64
C SER A 408 -34.85 16.78 -28.51
N SER A 409 -34.12 17.90 -28.62
CA SER A 409 -34.63 19.12 -27.99
C SER A 409 -35.98 19.38 -28.65
N PRO A 410 -37.08 19.56 -27.91
CA PRO A 410 -38.34 19.93 -28.54
C PRO A 410 -38.07 21.17 -29.40
N ALA A 411 -38.33 21.06 -30.71
CA ALA A 411 -38.26 22.21 -31.59
C ALA A 411 -39.13 23.32 -30.98
N PRO A 412 -38.71 24.60 -31.02
CA PRO A 412 -39.54 25.67 -30.52
C PRO A 412 -40.89 25.54 -31.21
N ARG A 413 -41.97 25.35 -30.44
CA ARG A 413 -43.31 25.39 -31.01
C ARG A 413 -43.42 26.71 -31.79
N PRO A 414 -43.85 26.70 -33.06
CA PRO A 414 -44.19 27.96 -33.71
C PRO A 414 -45.14 28.70 -32.77
N ALA A 415 -44.80 29.95 -32.45
CA ALA A 415 -45.54 30.75 -31.49
C ALA A 415 -47.03 30.65 -31.82
N GLN A 416 -47.82 30.15 -30.87
CA GLN A 416 -49.26 30.34 -30.96
C GLN A 416 -49.50 31.86 -31.04
N PRO A 417 -50.34 32.34 -31.96
CA PRO A 417 -50.68 33.76 -31.99
C PRO A 417 -51.18 34.12 -30.59
N ALA A 418 -50.52 35.11 -29.98
CA ALA A 418 -50.84 35.57 -28.64
C ALA A 418 -52.35 35.90 -28.58
N PRO A 419 -53.06 35.52 -27.50
CA PRO A 419 -54.41 36.03 -27.30
C PRO A 419 -54.34 37.56 -27.27
N VAL A 420 -55.21 38.19 -28.06
CA VAL A 420 -55.33 39.64 -28.20
C VAL A 420 -55.39 40.26 -26.81
N ALA A 421 -54.43 41.13 -26.50
CA ALA A 421 -54.42 41.89 -25.25
C ALA A 421 -55.70 42.72 -25.12
N PRO A 422 -56.37 42.76 -23.96
CA PRO A 422 -57.48 43.66 -23.75
C PRO A 422 -56.99 45.11 -23.86
N GLN A 423 -57.77 45.93 -24.57
CA GLN A 423 -57.47 47.34 -24.81
C GLN A 423 -57.29 48.10 -23.48
N PRO A 424 -56.31 49.02 -23.40
CA PRO A 424 -56.13 49.84 -22.20
C PRO A 424 -57.31 50.80 -22.02
N ALA A 425 -57.82 50.88 -20.79
CA ALA A 425 -58.80 51.88 -20.41
C ALA A 425 -58.21 53.30 -20.54
N PRO A 426 -59.00 54.30 -20.97
CA PRO A 426 -58.50 55.65 -21.21
C PRO A 426 -58.09 56.35 -19.90
N THR A 427 -56.92 56.99 -19.94
CA THR A 427 -56.35 57.82 -18.88
C THR A 427 -57.15 59.10 -18.66
N PRO A 428 -57.45 59.48 -17.40
CA PRO A 428 -58.08 60.78 -17.12
C PRO A 428 -57.06 61.94 -17.16
N PRO A 429 -57.51 63.18 -17.47
CA PRO A 429 -56.64 64.34 -17.69
C PRO A 429 -56.11 64.97 -16.40
N PRO A 430 -55.02 65.76 -16.46
CA PRO A 430 -54.26 66.21 -15.31
C PRO A 430 -54.91 67.42 -14.61
N PRO A 431 -54.77 67.55 -13.27
CA PRO A 431 -55.09 68.79 -12.55
C PRO A 431 -53.91 69.79 -12.60
N PRO A 432 -54.17 71.09 -12.38
CA PRO A 432 -53.21 72.17 -12.62
C PRO A 432 -52.23 72.37 -11.45
N GLU A 433 -51.02 72.83 -11.78
CA GLU A 433 -50.05 73.51 -10.89
C GLU A 433 -50.21 75.05 -11.02
N PRO A 434 -49.54 75.91 -10.20
CA PRO A 434 -49.01 75.77 -8.83
C PRO A 434 -49.33 77.01 -7.95
N VAL A 435 -49.12 76.98 -6.61
CA VAL A 435 -48.51 78.10 -5.83
C VAL A 435 -47.89 77.56 -4.51
N ALA A 436 -46.71 78.08 -4.17
CA ALA A 436 -45.86 77.77 -3.03
C ALA A 436 -46.36 78.25 -1.64
N ALA A 437 -45.88 77.60 -0.56
CA ALA A 437 -45.53 78.25 0.71
C ALA A 437 -44.68 77.34 1.65
N THR A 438 -43.42 77.75 1.84
CA THR A 438 -42.60 77.80 3.09
C THR A 438 -42.60 76.71 4.19
N VAL A 439 -41.35 76.27 4.45
CA VAL A 439 -40.66 75.54 5.56
C VAL A 439 -40.94 76.10 6.99
N PRO A 440 -40.98 75.32 8.10
CA PRO A 440 -39.79 74.90 8.94
C PRO A 440 -39.96 73.55 9.68
N ARG A 441 -39.04 73.00 10.51
CA ARG A 441 -37.57 72.82 10.63
C ARG A 441 -37.38 71.91 11.87
N GLN A 442 -36.28 71.16 11.95
CA GLN A 442 -35.68 70.44 13.11
C GLN A 442 -36.29 69.09 13.54
N GLY A 443 -35.53 68.10 14.08
CA GLY A 443 -34.12 67.97 14.49
C GLY A 443 -33.76 66.46 14.59
N ALA A 444 -32.52 65.98 14.39
CA ALA A 444 -31.28 66.22 15.14
C ALA A 444 -31.19 65.51 16.51
N TRP A 445 -31.42 64.19 16.60
CA TRP A 445 -30.95 63.36 17.73
C TRP A 445 -30.72 61.90 17.29
N ARG A 446 -29.48 61.41 17.45
CA ARG A 446 -29.01 60.02 17.28
C ARG A 446 -28.35 59.60 15.95
N ARG A 447 -27.56 60.53 15.39
CA ARG A 447 -26.29 60.21 14.71
C ARG A 447 -25.05 60.41 15.61
N PHE A 448 -25.21 60.42 16.94
CA PHE A 448 -24.13 60.79 17.89
C PHE A 448 -23.85 59.77 19.02
N VAL A 449 -24.20 58.50 18.82
CA VAL A 449 -23.64 57.39 19.63
C VAL A 449 -22.97 56.40 18.68
N THR A 450 -22.09 56.95 17.88
CA THR A 450 -20.86 56.33 17.40
C THR A 450 -20.09 55.72 18.60
N TRP A 451 -19.25 54.72 18.32
CA TRP A 451 -17.86 54.79 18.81
C TRP A 451 -17.63 54.58 20.33
N TRP A 452 -18.00 53.42 20.89
CA TRP A 452 -17.42 52.94 22.14
C TRP A 452 -17.59 51.41 22.31
N ARG A 453 -16.47 50.66 22.33
CA ARG A 453 -16.30 49.20 22.60
C ARG A 453 -16.61 48.27 21.39
N GLY A 454 -15.68 47.60 20.71
CA GLY A 454 -14.32 47.18 21.05
C GLY A 454 -14.31 45.80 21.71
N TYR A 455 -14.43 44.73 20.90
CA TYR A 455 -13.80 43.41 21.06
C TYR A 455 -13.86 42.65 19.73
#